data_AF-A0A1R1MJV1-F1
#
_entry.id   AF-A0A1R1MJV1-F1
#
_cell.length_a   1.000
_cell.length_b   1.000
_cell.length_c   1.000
_cell.angle_alpha   90.00
_cell.angle_beta   90.00
_cell.angle_gamma   90.00
#
_symmetry.space_group_name_H-M   'P 1'
#
loop_
_entity.id
_entity.type
_entity.pdbx_description
1 polymer ?
#
loop_
_entity_poly.entity_id
_entity_poly.type
_entity_poly.pdbx_seq_one_letter_code
_entity_poly.pdbx_strand_id
1 'polypeptide(L)'
;MAVLLEFEKKVERLRKKIEELKEKGKHDPQVIREIEEKFQKKIEEFYSNLTPWDKVLLARHPDRPHAIDFINNVFEEFVELHGDRHCGDGKAIIAGFAYFKGIPVCVIAQEKGRDTKDKITRNFGMPTPEDYRKALRVMKLAEKFGKPIITLVDTPGAFPGIEAEEHGQSEAIAKNLLEMSKMKVPIISVIIGEGGSGGALAISVANRLLMYENAVYSVISPEGCAAILWQSQDKVKEAAEALKLTSKYLKELGIIDDIIPEPLEGAHKDYKFTFKKFEEYVEKHLKELLKMSPEELKEDRYRKFRKIGSYQSQE
;
A
#
# COMPACT_ATOMS: atom_id res chain seq x y z
N MET A 1 -23.03 0.48 6.57
CA MET A 1 -23.30 0.61 5.11
C MET A 1 -21.97 0.85 4.43
N ALA A 2 -21.63 0.06 3.41
CA ALA A 2 -20.43 0.27 2.61
C ALA A 2 -20.44 1.72 2.06
N VAL A 3 -19.40 2.47 2.36
CA VAL A 3 -19.28 3.87 1.91
C VAL A 3 -18.76 3.83 0.48
N LEU A 4 -19.67 3.87 -0.48
CA LEU A 4 -19.32 3.90 -1.91
C LEU A 4 -18.81 5.28 -2.32
N LEU A 5 -17.79 5.28 -3.17
CA LEU A 5 -17.32 6.49 -3.85
C LEU A 5 -18.41 7.04 -4.78
N GLU A 6 -18.36 8.34 -5.09
CA GLU A 6 -19.40 8.96 -5.92
C GLU A 6 -19.56 8.30 -7.30
N PHE A 7 -18.45 7.91 -7.92
CA PHE A 7 -18.49 7.22 -9.20
C PHE A 7 -19.06 5.79 -9.04
N GLU A 8 -18.74 5.08 -7.95
CA GLU A 8 -19.33 3.76 -7.68
C GLU A 8 -20.84 3.83 -7.44
N LYS A 9 -21.33 4.88 -6.76
CA LYS A 9 -22.79 5.11 -6.60
C LYS A 9 -23.48 5.28 -7.95
N LYS A 10 -22.82 5.95 -8.91
CA LYS A 10 -23.35 6.09 -10.29
C LYS A 10 -23.41 4.73 -10.98
N VAL A 11 -22.35 3.92 -10.87
CA VAL A 11 -22.30 2.56 -11.42
C VAL A 11 -23.39 1.68 -10.81
N GLU A 12 -23.53 1.68 -9.49
CA GLU A 12 -24.52 0.85 -8.80
C GLU A 12 -25.96 1.28 -9.11
N ARG A 13 -26.22 2.59 -9.24
CA ARG A 13 -27.54 3.11 -9.69
C ARG A 13 -27.87 2.62 -11.10
N LEU A 14 -26.89 2.53 -11.99
CA LEU A 14 -27.09 2.01 -13.34
C LEU A 14 -27.32 0.50 -13.32
N ARG A 15 -26.58 -0.26 -12.50
CA ARG A 15 -26.83 -1.71 -12.26
C ARG A 15 -28.26 -1.97 -11.78
N LYS A 16 -28.73 -1.22 -10.78
CA LYS A 16 -30.10 -1.35 -10.26
C LYS A 16 -31.17 -1.06 -11.32
N LYS A 17 -30.97 -0.04 -12.16
CA LYS A 17 -31.87 0.23 -13.29
C LYS A 17 -31.92 -0.92 -14.30
N ILE A 18 -30.78 -1.56 -14.59
CA ILE A 18 -30.74 -2.72 -15.49
C ILE A 18 -31.48 -3.90 -14.85
N GLU A 19 -31.32 -4.12 -13.54
CA GLU A 19 -32.01 -5.20 -12.84
C GLU A 19 -33.53 -4.97 -12.76
N GLU A 20 -33.98 -3.75 -12.49
CA GLU A 20 -35.40 -3.39 -12.54
C GLU A 20 -36.02 -3.61 -13.94
N LEU A 21 -35.24 -3.42 -15.01
CA LEU A 21 -35.70 -3.69 -16.38
C LEU A 21 -35.89 -5.19 -16.62
N LYS A 22 -35.07 -6.05 -15.99
CA LYS A 22 -35.24 -7.51 -16.04
C LYS A 22 -36.49 -7.96 -15.30
N GLU A 23 -36.65 -7.50 -14.05
CA GLU A 23 -37.75 -7.93 -13.18
C GLU A 23 -39.13 -7.54 -13.74
N LYS A 24 -39.22 -6.39 -14.42
CA LYS A 24 -40.48 -5.92 -15.00
C LYS A 24 -40.98 -6.79 -16.17
N GLY A 25 -40.14 -7.68 -16.74
CA GLY A 25 -40.54 -8.67 -17.75
C GLY A 25 -41.18 -8.13 -19.04
N LYS A 26 -41.21 -6.80 -19.22
CA LYS A 26 -41.89 -6.08 -20.32
C LYS A 26 -40.97 -5.77 -21.49
N HIS A 27 -39.69 -6.09 -21.38
CA HIS A 27 -38.67 -5.76 -22.37
C HIS A 27 -38.11 -7.03 -23.00
N ASP A 28 -37.76 -6.94 -24.29
CA ASP A 28 -37.14 -8.03 -25.04
C ASP A 28 -35.83 -8.47 -24.36
N PRO A 29 -35.69 -9.75 -23.98
CA PRO A 29 -34.47 -10.28 -23.37
C PRO A 29 -33.19 -9.99 -24.18
N GLN A 30 -33.29 -9.90 -25.51
CA GLN A 30 -32.14 -9.58 -26.36
C GLN A 30 -31.70 -8.12 -26.18
N VAL A 31 -32.65 -7.19 -26.08
CA VAL A 31 -32.36 -5.76 -25.82
C VAL A 31 -31.72 -5.57 -24.45
N ILE A 32 -32.17 -6.31 -23.43
CA ILE A 32 -31.58 -6.26 -22.09
C ILE A 32 -30.12 -6.73 -22.14
N ARG A 33 -29.84 -7.86 -22.82
CA ARG A 33 -28.46 -8.36 -22.98
C ARG A 33 -27.55 -7.35 -23.67
N GLU A 34 -28.02 -6.71 -24.74
CA GLU A 34 -27.24 -5.66 -25.42
C GLU A 34 -26.94 -4.46 -24.51
N ILE A 35 -27.88 -4.08 -23.65
CA ILE A 35 -27.67 -3.00 -22.66
C ILE A 35 -26.64 -3.42 -21.63
N GLU A 36 -26.69 -4.67 -21.15
CA GLU A 36 -25.70 -5.21 -20.21
C GLU A 36 -24.30 -5.23 -20.79
N GLU A 37 -24.13 -5.73 -22.02
CA GLU A 37 -22.84 -5.76 -22.70
C GLU A 37 -22.28 -4.35 -22.91
N LYS A 38 -23.12 -3.40 -23.36
CA LYS A 38 -22.73 -1.99 -23.52
C LYS A 38 -22.35 -1.36 -22.18
N PHE A 39 -23.08 -1.68 -21.12
CA PHE A 39 -22.80 -1.18 -19.78
C PHE A 39 -21.50 -1.74 -19.24
N GLN A 40 -21.27 -3.04 -19.39
CA GLN A 40 -20.04 -3.71 -18.97
C GLN A 40 -18.81 -3.14 -19.70
N LYS A 41 -18.89 -2.95 -21.02
CA LYS A 41 -17.82 -2.30 -21.80
C LYS A 41 -17.50 -0.89 -21.31
N LYS A 42 -18.53 -0.11 -20.95
CA LYS A 42 -18.32 1.25 -20.40
C LYS A 42 -17.71 1.24 -19.01
N ILE A 43 -18.03 0.25 -18.17
CA ILE A 43 -17.36 0.06 -16.88
C ILE A 43 -15.88 -0.26 -17.12
N GLU A 44 -15.59 -1.21 -18.01
CA GLU A 44 -14.22 -1.59 -18.36
C GLU A 44 -13.43 -0.39 -18.88
N GLU A 45 -14.01 0.40 -19.80
CA GLU A 45 -13.40 1.61 -20.33
C GLU A 45 -13.15 2.67 -19.24
N PHE A 46 -14.10 2.86 -18.32
CA PHE A 46 -13.94 3.81 -17.22
C PHE A 46 -12.82 3.40 -16.25
N TYR A 47 -12.83 2.15 -15.78
CA TYR A 47 -11.83 1.66 -14.84
C TYR A 47 -10.43 1.47 -15.48
N SER A 48 -10.36 1.27 -16.80
CA SER A 48 -9.08 1.26 -17.52
C SER A 48 -8.46 2.66 -17.66
N ASN A 49 -9.27 3.71 -17.57
CA ASN A 49 -8.85 5.10 -17.77
C ASN A 49 -8.99 5.97 -16.50
N LEU A 50 -8.84 5.37 -15.33
CA LEU A 50 -8.90 6.09 -14.05
C LEU A 50 -7.83 7.19 -14.00
N THR A 51 -8.24 8.37 -13.56
CA THR A 51 -7.30 9.47 -13.29
C THR A 51 -6.47 9.15 -12.04
N PRO A 52 -5.30 9.78 -11.86
CA PRO A 52 -4.54 9.65 -10.61
C PRO A 52 -5.34 9.97 -9.36
N TRP A 53 -6.27 10.93 -9.44
CA TRP A 53 -7.15 11.23 -8.31
C TRP A 53 -8.16 10.11 -8.04
N ASP A 54 -8.73 9.49 -9.08
CA ASP A 54 -9.62 8.34 -8.89
C ASP A 54 -8.88 7.17 -8.22
N LYS A 55 -7.59 6.96 -8.58
CA LYS A 55 -6.74 5.98 -7.91
C LYS A 55 -6.46 6.34 -6.45
N VAL A 56 -6.23 7.61 -6.12
CA VAL A 56 -6.13 8.07 -4.71
C VAL A 56 -7.41 7.72 -3.94
N LEU A 57 -8.58 7.95 -4.53
CA LEU A 57 -9.85 7.61 -3.89
C LEU A 57 -10.02 6.09 -3.68
N LEU A 58 -9.58 5.26 -4.63
CA LEU A 58 -9.56 3.81 -4.49
C LEU A 58 -8.55 3.33 -3.44
N ALA A 59 -7.36 3.92 -3.37
CA ALA A 59 -6.37 3.63 -2.33
C ALA A 59 -6.89 3.96 -0.91
N ARG A 60 -7.74 4.99 -0.81
CA ARG A 60 -8.39 5.44 0.43
C ARG A 60 -9.75 4.79 0.68
N HIS A 61 -10.16 3.83 -0.15
CA HIS A 61 -11.49 3.24 -0.05
C HIS A 61 -11.66 2.55 1.33
N PRO A 62 -12.74 2.82 2.08
CA PRO A 62 -12.91 2.28 3.44
C PRO A 62 -12.93 0.74 3.53
N ASP A 63 -13.43 0.10 2.48
CA ASP A 63 -13.45 -1.36 2.34
C ASP A 63 -12.23 -1.90 1.58
N ARG A 64 -11.18 -1.10 1.35
CA ARG A 64 -9.93 -1.64 0.80
C ARG A 64 -9.35 -2.64 1.81
N PRO A 65 -8.77 -3.77 1.35
CA PRO A 65 -8.09 -4.68 2.26
C PRO A 65 -6.96 -3.96 3.00
N HIS A 66 -7.03 -3.96 4.33
CA HIS A 66 -6.00 -3.44 5.22
C HIS A 66 -5.02 -4.55 5.58
N ALA A 67 -3.90 -4.20 6.20
CA ALA A 67 -2.84 -5.16 6.48
C ALA A 67 -3.29 -6.35 7.32
N ILE A 68 -4.22 -6.17 8.27
CA ILE A 68 -4.79 -7.28 9.06
C ILE A 68 -5.53 -8.30 8.18
N ASP A 69 -6.15 -7.88 7.07
CA ASP A 69 -6.81 -8.83 6.16
C ASP A 69 -5.76 -9.67 5.42
N PHE A 70 -4.66 -9.06 5.00
CA PHE A 70 -3.55 -9.80 4.40
C PHE A 70 -2.96 -10.79 5.40
N ILE A 71 -2.66 -10.33 6.63
CA ILE A 71 -2.14 -11.19 7.71
C ILE A 71 -3.03 -12.41 7.92
N ASN A 72 -4.35 -12.23 7.99
CA ASN A 72 -5.28 -13.32 8.27
C ASN A 72 -5.56 -14.26 7.09
N ASN A 73 -5.37 -13.83 5.85
CA ASN A 73 -5.75 -14.60 4.65
C ASN A 73 -4.57 -15.13 3.84
N VAL A 74 -3.37 -14.56 4.01
CA VAL A 74 -2.18 -14.88 3.20
C VAL A 74 -1.08 -15.53 4.04
N PHE A 75 -1.03 -15.24 5.33
CA PHE A 75 0.01 -15.73 6.22
C PHE A 75 -0.55 -16.78 7.17
N GLU A 76 0.23 -17.82 7.42
CA GLU A 76 -0.12 -18.92 8.31
C GLU A 76 0.60 -18.75 9.65
N GLU A 77 -0.08 -19.12 10.74
CA GLU A 77 0.46 -19.11 12.11
C GLU A 77 1.11 -17.77 12.51
N PHE A 78 0.45 -16.64 12.20
CA PHE A 78 0.96 -15.33 12.57
C PHE A 78 1.02 -15.16 14.10
N VAL A 79 2.20 -14.81 14.61
CA VAL A 79 2.46 -14.46 16.00
C VAL A 79 2.90 -13.01 16.08
N GLU A 80 2.01 -12.15 16.59
CA GLU A 80 2.28 -10.74 16.80
C GLU A 80 3.27 -10.52 17.96
N LEU A 81 4.21 -9.59 17.78
CA LEU A 81 5.20 -9.17 18.76
C LEU A 81 5.03 -7.70 19.10
N HIS A 82 4.75 -7.42 20.37
CA HIS A 82 4.49 -6.08 20.87
C HIS A 82 5.73 -5.39 21.47
N GLY A 83 5.70 -4.06 21.55
CA GLY A 83 6.64 -3.23 22.29
C GLY A 83 7.89 -2.84 21.50
N ASP A 84 8.38 -1.62 21.66
CA ASP A 84 9.68 -1.16 21.14
C ASP A 84 10.85 -1.43 22.11
N ARG A 85 10.55 -1.76 23.38
CA ARG A 85 11.51 -1.91 24.51
C ARG A 85 12.14 -0.58 24.97
N HIS A 86 11.55 0.55 24.60
CA HIS A 86 11.97 1.89 24.99
C HIS A 86 10.83 2.64 25.68
N CYS A 87 9.71 2.85 25.00
CA CYS A 87 8.61 3.68 25.50
C CYS A 87 7.25 2.96 25.41
N GLY A 88 6.90 2.38 24.26
CA GLY A 88 5.55 1.86 24.04
C GLY A 88 5.45 0.79 22.97
N ASP A 89 4.24 0.25 22.79
CA ASP A 89 3.96 -0.66 21.69
C ASP A 89 3.84 0.08 20.35
N GLY A 90 3.18 1.24 20.35
CA GLY A 90 2.62 1.77 19.10
C GLY A 90 1.55 0.83 18.54
N LYS A 91 0.48 1.36 17.97
CA LYS A 91 -0.63 0.53 17.46
C LYS A 91 -0.80 0.62 15.97
N ALA A 92 -0.21 1.62 15.31
CA ALA A 92 -0.33 1.82 13.88
C ALA A 92 0.53 0.84 13.07
N ILE A 93 1.53 0.20 13.69
CA ILE A 93 2.30 -0.89 13.07
C ILE A 93 2.05 -2.21 13.79
N ILE A 94 1.66 -3.24 13.04
CA ILE A 94 1.64 -4.65 13.45
C ILE A 94 2.98 -5.27 13.04
N ALA A 95 3.61 -6.03 13.93
CA ALA A 95 4.90 -6.65 13.66
C ALA A 95 4.96 -8.05 14.25
N GLY A 96 5.42 -9.04 13.50
CA GLY A 96 5.43 -10.43 13.97
C GLY A 96 6.11 -11.42 13.03
N PHE A 97 6.00 -12.70 13.36
CA PHE A 97 6.47 -13.80 12.51
C PHE A 97 5.29 -14.64 12.04
N ALA A 98 5.40 -15.19 10.84
CA ALA A 98 4.40 -16.04 10.21
C ALA A 98 5.09 -17.01 9.25
N TYR A 99 4.30 -17.89 8.65
CA TYR A 99 4.69 -18.63 7.45
C TYR A 99 4.02 -18.02 6.23
N PHE A 100 4.79 -17.88 5.14
CA PHE A 100 4.29 -17.51 3.83
C PHE A 100 4.70 -18.63 2.85
N LYS A 101 3.71 -19.38 2.32
CA LYS A 101 3.95 -20.56 1.48
C LYS A 101 4.96 -21.55 2.10
N GLY A 102 4.82 -21.81 3.40
CA GLY A 102 5.71 -22.69 4.17
C GLY A 102 7.07 -22.10 4.54
N ILE A 103 7.38 -20.86 4.14
CA ILE A 103 8.64 -20.18 4.48
C ILE A 103 8.41 -19.31 5.72
N PRO A 104 9.20 -19.45 6.80
CA PRO A 104 9.09 -18.57 7.95
C PRO A 104 9.59 -17.16 7.60
N VAL A 105 8.73 -16.16 7.78
CA VAL A 105 8.95 -14.75 7.43
C VAL A 105 8.62 -13.83 8.60
N CYS A 106 9.24 -12.67 8.60
CA CYS A 106 8.86 -11.53 9.43
C CYS A 106 7.88 -10.65 8.65
N VAL A 107 6.78 -10.25 9.28
CA VAL A 107 5.78 -9.36 8.69
C VAL A 107 5.73 -8.05 9.48
N ILE A 108 5.87 -6.92 8.79
CA ILE A 108 5.73 -5.57 9.33
C ILE A 108 4.65 -4.84 8.55
N ALA A 109 3.63 -4.33 9.22
CA ALA A 109 2.41 -3.91 8.56
C ALA A 109 1.85 -2.63 9.17
N GLN A 110 1.61 -1.59 8.36
CA GLN A 110 0.82 -0.44 8.80
C GLN A 110 -0.67 -0.81 8.78
N GLU A 111 -1.36 -0.55 9.88
CA GLU A 111 -2.78 -0.87 10.04
C GLU A 111 -3.59 0.39 10.32
N LYS A 112 -4.57 0.69 9.47
CA LYS A 112 -5.43 1.86 9.59
C LYS A 112 -6.58 1.69 10.58
N GLY A 113 -7.00 0.45 10.81
CA GLY A 113 -8.20 0.08 11.55
C GLY A 113 -9.48 0.20 10.72
N ARG A 114 -10.47 -0.66 10.98
CA ARG A 114 -11.70 -0.74 10.17
C ARG A 114 -12.78 0.22 10.64
N ASP A 115 -13.21 0.06 11.89
CA ASP A 115 -14.26 0.87 12.50
C ASP A 115 -13.67 2.12 13.18
N THR A 116 -14.52 3.05 13.60
CA THR A 116 -14.07 4.31 14.21
C THR A 116 -13.21 4.10 15.45
N LYS A 117 -13.54 3.12 16.30
CA LYS A 117 -12.82 2.85 17.54
C LYS A 117 -11.45 2.26 17.25
N ASP A 118 -11.40 1.32 16.31
CA ASP A 118 -10.17 0.70 15.84
C ASP A 118 -9.27 1.72 15.13
N LYS A 119 -9.83 2.59 14.28
CA LYS A 119 -9.11 3.70 13.66
C LYS A 119 -8.45 4.63 14.67
N ILE A 120 -9.19 5.03 15.71
CA ILE A 120 -8.62 5.86 16.78
C ILE A 120 -7.49 5.10 17.50
N THR A 121 -7.70 3.82 17.81
CA THR A 121 -6.70 2.97 18.49
C THR A 121 -5.43 2.82 17.66
N ARG A 122 -5.58 2.66 16.34
CA ARG A 122 -4.51 2.48 15.36
C ARG A 122 -3.96 3.80 14.82
N ASN A 123 -4.39 4.93 15.38
CA ASN A 123 -4.04 6.27 14.94
C ASN A 123 -4.23 6.49 13.43
N PHE A 124 -5.29 5.91 12.86
CA PHE A 124 -5.61 5.93 11.43
C PHE A 124 -4.46 5.42 10.54
N GLY A 125 -3.61 4.53 11.09
CA GLY A 125 -2.44 4.01 10.40
C GLY A 125 -1.31 5.03 10.28
N MET A 126 -1.30 6.07 11.10
CA MET A 126 -0.19 7.04 11.21
C MET A 126 0.77 6.62 12.32
N PRO A 127 1.96 6.08 11.99
CA PRO A 127 2.85 5.56 13.01
C PRO A 127 3.53 6.65 13.83
N THR A 128 3.71 6.37 15.11
CA THR A 128 4.53 7.16 16.03
C THR A 128 5.99 6.68 16.02
N PRO A 129 6.92 7.36 16.71
CA PRO A 129 8.31 6.90 16.77
C PRO A 129 8.45 5.48 17.35
N GLU A 130 7.62 5.13 18.33
CA GLU A 130 7.59 3.81 18.97
C GLU A 130 7.21 2.71 17.97
N ASP A 131 6.25 2.98 17.07
CA ASP A 131 5.88 2.05 16.00
C ASP A 131 7.08 1.75 15.09
N TYR A 132 7.83 2.78 14.67
CA TYR A 132 9.02 2.58 13.82
C TYR A 132 10.14 1.85 14.56
N ARG A 133 10.38 2.17 15.84
CA ARG A 133 11.36 1.46 16.69
C ARG A 133 10.98 0.01 16.91
N LYS A 134 9.70 -0.29 17.14
CA LYS A 134 9.18 -1.66 17.20
C LYS A 134 9.40 -2.38 15.87
N ALA A 135 9.05 -1.76 14.75
CA ALA A 135 9.28 -2.33 13.42
C ALA A 135 10.75 -2.72 13.25
N LEU A 136 11.67 -1.80 13.55
CA LEU A 136 13.11 -2.05 13.45
C LEU A 136 13.59 -3.16 14.39
N ARG A 137 13.11 -3.18 15.64
CA ARG A 137 13.44 -4.24 16.60
C ARG A 137 13.07 -5.62 16.06
N VAL A 138 11.86 -5.76 15.52
CA VAL A 138 11.37 -7.05 14.96
C VAL A 138 12.12 -7.41 13.68
N MET A 139 12.41 -6.43 12.80
CA MET A 139 13.25 -6.65 11.61
C MET A 139 14.67 -7.10 11.96
N LYS A 140 15.30 -6.52 13.00
CA LYS A 140 16.62 -6.98 13.49
C LYS A 140 16.57 -8.41 14.04
N LEU A 141 15.46 -8.80 14.64
CA LEU A 141 15.27 -10.18 15.08
C LEU A 141 15.17 -11.13 13.88
N ALA A 142 14.46 -10.72 12.83
CA ALA A 142 14.37 -11.46 11.57
C ALA A 142 15.76 -11.64 10.94
N GLU A 143 16.55 -10.57 10.87
CA GLU A 143 17.93 -10.62 10.37
C GLU A 143 18.79 -11.58 11.19
N LYS A 144 18.72 -11.52 12.53
CA LYS A 144 19.47 -12.41 13.43
C LYS A 144 19.20 -13.89 13.16
N PHE A 145 17.98 -14.24 12.77
CA PHE A 145 17.56 -15.61 12.46
C PHE A 145 17.53 -15.92 10.96
N GLY A 146 18.06 -15.04 10.12
CA GLY A 146 18.12 -15.24 8.66
C GLY A 146 16.73 -15.36 8.01
N LYS A 147 15.72 -14.67 8.54
CA LYS A 147 14.34 -14.73 8.03
C LYS A 147 14.06 -13.58 7.06
N PRO A 148 13.43 -13.84 5.91
CA PRO A 148 12.95 -12.78 5.02
C PRO A 148 11.96 -11.86 5.73
N ILE A 149 11.91 -10.60 5.28
CA ILE A 149 10.99 -9.59 5.78
C ILE A 149 10.03 -9.20 4.66
N ILE A 150 8.73 -9.21 4.96
CA ILE A 150 7.68 -8.71 4.09
C ILE A 150 7.02 -7.51 4.79
N THR A 151 6.99 -6.36 4.13
CA THR A 151 6.34 -5.17 4.67
C THR A 151 5.08 -4.78 3.89
N LEU A 152 4.03 -4.40 4.62
CA LEU A 152 2.76 -3.94 4.08
C LEU A 152 2.59 -2.46 4.41
N VAL A 153 2.60 -1.62 3.39
CA VAL A 153 2.55 -0.15 3.54
C VAL A 153 1.15 0.34 3.22
N ASP A 154 0.55 0.98 4.20
CA ASP A 154 -0.76 1.62 4.10
C ASP A 154 -0.91 2.73 5.17
N THR A 155 -0.29 3.86 4.90
CA THR A 155 -0.28 5.01 5.80
C THR A 155 -0.53 6.31 5.03
N PRO A 156 -1.34 7.24 5.57
CA PRO A 156 -1.38 8.60 5.05
C PRO A 156 -0.09 9.38 5.37
N GLY A 157 0.73 8.91 6.32
CA GLY A 157 1.99 9.50 6.73
C GLY A 157 2.34 9.19 8.18
N ALA A 158 3.55 9.57 8.60
CA ALA A 158 3.92 9.54 10.02
C ALA A 158 3.03 10.50 10.82
N PHE A 159 2.71 10.16 12.07
CA PHE A 159 1.86 11.00 12.91
C PHE A 159 2.52 12.37 13.20
N PRO A 160 1.90 13.50 12.81
CA PRO A 160 2.48 14.83 12.99
C PRO A 160 2.02 15.47 14.32
N GLY A 161 2.30 14.79 15.44
CA GLY A 161 1.90 15.22 16.78
C GLY A 161 3.06 15.72 17.64
N ILE A 162 2.76 16.53 18.67
CA ILE A 162 3.77 17.08 19.60
C ILE A 162 4.56 15.96 20.28
N GLU A 163 3.86 14.96 20.85
CA GLU A 163 4.50 13.82 21.51
C GLU A 163 5.40 13.03 20.54
N ALA A 164 5.00 12.90 19.27
CA ALA A 164 5.83 12.24 18.25
C ALA A 164 7.12 13.01 17.98
N GLU A 165 7.07 14.34 17.95
CA GLU A 165 8.28 15.18 17.82
C GLU A 165 9.17 15.10 19.06
N GLU A 166 8.60 15.19 20.27
CA GLU A 166 9.33 15.05 21.54
C GLU A 166 10.03 13.69 21.64
N HIS A 167 9.40 12.64 21.12
CA HIS A 167 9.95 11.28 21.09
C HIS A 167 10.84 11.01 19.88
N GLY A 168 11.06 11.97 18.98
CA GLY A 168 12.01 11.88 17.87
C GLY A 168 11.50 11.17 16.62
N GLN A 169 10.37 11.59 16.06
CA GLN A 169 9.79 11.05 14.82
C GLN A 169 10.79 11.02 13.65
N SER A 170 11.52 12.13 13.47
CA SER A 170 12.56 12.22 12.44
C SER A 170 13.70 11.21 12.65
N GLU A 171 14.15 11.04 13.91
CA GLU A 171 15.21 10.07 14.25
C GLU A 171 14.75 8.64 14.00
N ALA A 172 13.55 8.28 14.46
CA ALA A 172 13.03 6.93 14.32
C ALA A 172 12.89 6.52 12.84
N ILE A 173 12.38 7.42 11.99
CA ILE A 173 12.32 7.21 10.54
C ILE A 173 13.73 7.07 9.97
N ALA A 174 14.62 8.04 10.21
CA ALA A 174 15.97 8.04 9.65
C ALA A 174 16.78 6.80 10.07
N LYS A 175 16.62 6.37 11.31
CA LYS A 175 17.25 5.16 11.84
C LYS A 175 16.75 3.92 11.12
N ASN A 176 15.46 3.80 10.86
CA ASN A 176 14.93 2.70 10.05
C ASN A 176 15.53 2.69 8.64
N LEU A 177 15.57 3.83 7.95
CA LEU A 177 16.15 3.91 6.60
C LEU A 177 17.59 3.42 6.58
N LEU A 178 18.40 3.88 7.53
CA LEU A 178 19.81 3.51 7.66
C LEU A 178 19.98 2.01 7.92
N GLU A 179 19.27 1.46 8.89
CA GLU A 179 19.44 0.07 9.30
C GLU A 179 18.87 -0.89 8.25
N MET A 180 17.68 -0.59 7.71
CA MET A 180 17.10 -1.35 6.61
C MET A 180 18.01 -1.35 5.38
N SER A 181 18.73 -0.29 5.06
CA SER A 181 19.67 -0.30 3.92
C SER A 181 20.81 -1.32 4.06
N LYS A 182 21.12 -1.75 5.29
CA LYS A 182 22.27 -2.62 5.61
C LYS A 182 21.88 -4.07 5.89
N MET A 183 20.58 -4.36 6.05
CA MET A 183 20.12 -5.69 6.46
C MET A 183 20.48 -6.76 5.42
N LYS A 184 20.93 -7.92 5.91
CA LYS A 184 21.44 -9.02 5.09
C LYS A 184 20.43 -10.13 4.79
N VAL A 185 19.16 -9.87 5.03
CA VAL A 185 18.04 -10.76 4.67
C VAL A 185 17.22 -10.15 3.54
N PRO A 186 16.47 -10.96 2.76
CA PRO A 186 15.56 -10.43 1.76
C PRO A 186 14.51 -9.52 2.37
N ILE A 187 14.26 -8.37 1.76
CA ILE A 187 13.15 -7.49 2.12
C ILE A 187 12.29 -7.25 0.89
N ILE A 188 10.99 -7.56 1.00
CA ILE A 188 9.97 -7.22 0.00
C ILE A 188 8.99 -6.27 0.67
N SER A 189 8.79 -5.09 0.08
CA SER A 189 7.78 -4.15 0.53
C SER A 189 6.65 -4.08 -0.48
N VAL A 190 5.41 -4.06 -0.02
CA VAL A 190 4.21 -3.95 -0.86
C VAL A 190 3.39 -2.77 -0.39
N ILE A 191 3.18 -1.78 -1.27
CA ILE A 191 2.21 -0.71 -1.01
C ILE A 191 0.82 -1.24 -1.31
N ILE A 192 0.07 -1.52 -0.24
CA ILE A 192 -1.27 -2.11 -0.34
C ILE A 192 -2.37 -1.05 -0.39
N GLY A 193 -2.11 0.18 0.04
CA GLY A 193 -3.04 1.30 -0.06
C GLY A 193 -2.31 2.62 -0.29
N GLU A 194 -2.13 3.40 0.76
CA GLU A 194 -1.40 4.68 0.71
C GLU A 194 0.06 4.54 1.15
N GLY A 195 0.97 5.06 0.34
CA GLY A 195 2.38 5.25 0.65
C GLY A 195 2.67 6.71 0.99
N GLY A 196 2.29 7.14 2.21
CA GLY A 196 2.49 8.50 2.68
C GLY A 196 3.93 8.84 3.07
N SER A 197 4.65 9.52 2.18
CA SER A 197 5.92 10.23 2.46
C SER A 197 6.96 9.39 3.22
N GLY A 198 7.73 10.05 4.10
CA GLY A 198 8.74 9.42 4.96
C GLY A 198 8.18 8.35 5.89
N GLY A 199 6.90 8.43 6.27
CA GLY A 199 6.28 7.43 7.13
C GLY A 199 6.08 6.08 6.44
N ALA A 200 5.72 6.10 5.16
CA ALA A 200 5.75 4.90 4.31
C ALA A 200 7.19 4.44 4.04
N LEU A 201 8.10 5.38 3.75
CA LEU A 201 9.50 5.07 3.43
C LEU A 201 10.23 4.36 4.57
N ALA A 202 9.88 4.69 5.82
CA ALA A 202 10.45 4.13 7.04
C ALA A 202 10.34 2.60 7.18
N ILE A 203 9.47 1.94 6.39
CA ILE A 203 9.37 0.48 6.36
C ILE A 203 9.40 -0.09 4.93
N SER A 204 9.76 0.70 3.92
CA SER A 204 9.75 0.27 2.51
C SER A 204 11.13 0.27 1.83
N VAL A 205 12.21 0.46 2.61
CA VAL A 205 13.59 0.28 2.13
C VAL A 205 13.86 -1.20 1.89
N ALA A 206 13.56 -1.66 0.67
CA ALA A 206 13.48 -3.08 0.33
C ALA A 206 14.25 -3.44 -0.94
N ASN A 207 14.62 -4.73 -1.08
CA ASN A 207 15.18 -5.27 -2.33
C ASN A 207 14.17 -5.16 -3.46
N ARG A 208 12.91 -5.51 -3.17
CA ARG A 208 11.79 -5.38 -4.08
C ARG A 208 10.70 -4.53 -3.45
N LEU A 209 10.23 -3.53 -4.19
CA LEU A 209 9.14 -2.65 -3.83
C LEU A 209 8.03 -2.87 -4.85
N LEU A 210 6.95 -3.49 -4.42
CA LEU A 210 5.79 -3.80 -5.23
C LEU A 210 4.68 -2.81 -4.88
N MET A 211 3.80 -2.56 -5.84
CA MET A 211 2.68 -1.66 -5.64
C MET A 211 1.43 -2.27 -6.24
N TYR A 212 0.33 -2.25 -5.50
CA TYR A 212 -0.95 -2.54 -6.10
C TYR A 212 -1.32 -1.48 -7.15
N GLU A 213 -2.07 -1.90 -8.17
CA GLU A 213 -2.39 -1.08 -9.33
C GLU A 213 -3.04 0.27 -8.99
N ASN A 214 -3.93 0.30 -7.99
CA ASN A 214 -4.61 1.51 -7.54
C ASN A 214 -4.03 2.06 -6.24
N ALA A 215 -2.98 1.45 -5.68
CA ALA A 215 -2.23 2.05 -4.59
C ALA A 215 -1.50 3.32 -5.05
N VAL A 216 -1.11 4.16 -4.09
CA VAL A 216 -0.44 5.44 -4.36
C VAL A 216 0.81 5.58 -3.50
N TYR A 217 1.86 6.22 -4.01
CA TYR A 217 3.07 6.51 -3.23
C TYR A 217 3.57 7.90 -3.58
N SER A 218 3.65 8.80 -2.60
CA SER A 218 4.06 10.19 -2.83
C SER A 218 4.84 10.81 -1.68
N VAL A 219 5.63 11.84 -1.99
CA VAL A 219 6.40 12.63 -1.02
C VAL A 219 5.52 13.52 -0.14
N ILE A 220 4.34 13.88 -0.61
CA ILE A 220 3.36 14.72 0.09
C ILE A 220 1.95 14.29 -0.36
N SER A 221 0.93 14.52 0.48
CA SER A 221 -0.45 14.31 0.06
C SER A 221 -0.83 15.26 -1.09
N PRO A 222 -1.72 14.86 -2.02
CA PRO A 222 -2.25 15.76 -3.03
C PRO A 222 -2.85 17.05 -2.44
N GLU A 223 -3.53 16.94 -1.30
CA GLU A 223 -4.09 18.07 -0.55
C GLU A 223 -3.02 19.04 -0.05
N GLY A 224 -1.91 18.52 0.49
CA GLY A 224 -0.79 19.32 0.94
C GLY A 224 -0.08 20.00 -0.23
N CYS A 225 0.12 19.29 -1.33
CA CYS A 225 0.70 19.83 -2.55
C CYS A 225 -0.15 20.98 -3.13
N ALA A 226 -1.46 20.78 -3.22
CA ALA A 226 -2.40 21.78 -3.71
C ALA A 226 -2.42 23.05 -2.83
N ALA A 227 -2.40 22.87 -1.50
CA ALA A 227 -2.30 23.98 -0.56
C ALA A 227 -1.01 24.79 -0.71
N ILE A 228 0.13 24.15 -0.98
CA ILE A 228 1.43 24.82 -1.03
C ILE A 228 1.69 25.46 -2.40
N LEU A 229 1.53 24.72 -3.48
CA LEU A 229 1.90 25.17 -4.83
C LEU A 229 0.81 26.01 -5.50
N TRP A 230 -0.46 25.73 -5.20
CA TRP A 230 -1.60 26.43 -5.79
C TRP A 230 -2.39 27.30 -4.80
N GLN A 231 -2.10 27.22 -3.50
CA GLN A 231 -2.84 27.94 -2.44
C GLN A 231 -4.35 27.69 -2.48
N SER A 232 -4.77 26.52 -3.00
CA SER A 232 -6.18 26.16 -3.17
C SER A 232 -6.39 24.65 -3.13
N GLN A 233 -7.39 24.21 -2.38
CA GLN A 233 -7.84 22.82 -2.36
C GLN A 233 -8.62 22.42 -3.62
N ASP A 234 -9.05 23.39 -4.44
CA ASP A 234 -9.73 23.08 -5.71
C ASP A 234 -8.76 22.44 -6.73
N LYS A 235 -7.45 22.55 -6.48
CA LYS A 235 -6.36 22.04 -7.33
C LYS A 235 -5.84 20.67 -6.95
N VAL A 236 -6.56 19.94 -6.09
CA VAL A 236 -6.15 18.60 -5.63
C VAL A 236 -6.02 17.58 -6.77
N LYS A 237 -6.88 17.66 -7.79
CA LYS A 237 -6.80 16.75 -8.95
C LYS A 237 -5.56 17.06 -9.79
N GLU A 238 -5.31 18.33 -10.06
CA GLU A 238 -4.10 18.79 -10.77
C GLU A 238 -2.83 18.45 -9.98
N ALA A 239 -2.86 18.58 -8.65
CA ALA A 239 -1.74 18.22 -7.79
C ALA A 239 -1.46 16.70 -7.81
N ALA A 240 -2.50 15.86 -7.77
CA ALA A 240 -2.34 14.40 -7.87
C ALA A 240 -1.70 13.97 -9.20
N GLU A 241 -2.09 14.62 -10.30
CA GLU A 241 -1.50 14.41 -11.63
C GLU A 241 -0.02 14.85 -11.66
N ALA A 242 0.27 16.06 -11.17
CA ALA A 242 1.61 16.63 -11.16
C ALA A 242 2.60 15.80 -10.32
N LEU A 243 2.14 15.21 -9.21
CA LEU A 243 2.94 14.38 -8.33
C LEU A 243 3.32 13.02 -8.94
N LYS A 244 2.65 12.56 -10.01
CA LYS A 244 2.91 11.27 -10.65
C LYS A 244 2.96 10.08 -9.67
N LEU A 245 2.03 10.07 -8.73
CA LEU A 245 2.01 9.18 -7.55
C LEU A 245 1.51 7.74 -7.80
N THR A 246 1.08 7.42 -9.04
CA THR A 246 0.45 6.13 -9.35
C THR A 246 1.46 5.05 -9.66
N SER A 247 1.06 3.78 -9.47
CA SER A 247 1.89 2.59 -9.74
C SER A 247 2.55 2.63 -11.13
N LYS A 248 1.78 2.99 -12.17
CA LYS A 248 2.26 3.09 -13.55
C LYS A 248 3.40 4.10 -13.70
N TYR A 249 3.22 5.33 -13.21
CA TYR A 249 4.27 6.34 -13.28
C TYR A 249 5.53 5.92 -12.51
N LEU A 250 5.35 5.40 -11.30
CA LEU A 250 6.47 4.99 -10.46
C LEU A 250 7.23 3.78 -11.04
N LYS A 251 6.54 2.92 -11.79
CA LYS A 251 7.16 1.82 -12.54
C LYS A 251 7.97 2.35 -13.72
N GLU A 252 7.42 3.28 -14.48
CA GLU A 252 8.11 3.95 -15.60
C GLU A 252 9.35 4.73 -15.13
N LEU A 253 9.29 5.36 -13.95
CA LEU A 253 10.40 6.04 -13.30
C LEU A 253 11.44 5.09 -12.67
N GLY A 254 11.18 3.77 -12.67
CA GLY A 254 12.08 2.77 -12.07
C GLY A 254 12.15 2.82 -10.53
N ILE A 255 11.15 3.39 -9.87
CA ILE A 255 11.07 3.47 -8.40
C ILE A 255 10.55 2.16 -7.81
N ILE A 256 9.55 1.54 -8.46
CA ILE A 256 8.97 0.25 -8.05
C ILE A 256 9.36 -0.88 -9.01
N ASP A 257 9.43 -2.10 -8.49
CA ASP A 257 9.88 -3.29 -9.22
C ASP A 257 8.75 -4.05 -9.92
N ASP A 258 7.51 -3.96 -9.45
CA ASP A 258 6.38 -4.64 -10.09
C ASP A 258 5.05 -4.01 -9.69
N ILE A 259 4.04 -4.20 -10.55
CA ILE A 259 2.67 -3.77 -10.29
C ILE A 259 1.80 -5.02 -10.08
N ILE A 260 1.15 -5.09 -8.92
CA ILE A 260 0.21 -6.17 -8.60
C ILE A 260 -1.17 -5.75 -9.12
N PRO A 261 -1.77 -6.49 -10.06
CA PRO A 261 -3.06 -6.13 -10.63
C PRO A 261 -4.17 -6.25 -9.59
N GLU A 262 -5.16 -5.35 -9.68
CA GLU A 262 -6.39 -5.41 -8.87
C GLU A 262 -7.55 -5.99 -9.68
N PRO A 263 -8.65 -6.41 -9.02
CA PRO A 263 -9.93 -6.60 -9.71
C PRO A 263 -10.31 -5.30 -10.45
N LEU A 264 -11.05 -5.41 -11.55
CA LEU A 264 -11.40 -4.27 -12.41
C LEU A 264 -11.93 -3.05 -11.64
N GLU A 265 -12.80 -3.29 -10.66
CA GLU A 265 -13.44 -2.23 -9.88
C GLU A 265 -12.68 -1.84 -8.58
N GLY A 266 -11.50 -2.42 -8.35
CA GLY A 266 -10.66 -2.21 -7.18
C GLY A 266 -10.56 -3.41 -6.24
N ALA A 267 -9.50 -3.42 -5.43
CA ALA A 267 -9.18 -4.50 -4.47
C ALA A 267 -10.32 -4.86 -3.51
N HIS A 268 -11.17 -3.89 -3.16
CA HIS A 268 -12.29 -4.08 -2.23
C HIS A 268 -13.43 -4.92 -2.80
N LYS A 269 -13.49 -5.13 -4.12
CA LYS A 269 -14.57 -5.89 -4.77
C LYS A 269 -14.33 -7.40 -4.79
N ASP A 270 -13.08 -7.82 -4.84
CA ASP A 270 -12.71 -9.24 -4.81
C ASP A 270 -11.42 -9.43 -4.00
N TYR A 271 -11.60 -9.67 -2.71
CA TYR A 271 -10.51 -9.95 -1.77
C TYR A 271 -9.75 -11.22 -2.15
N LYS A 272 -10.46 -12.26 -2.64
CA LYS A 272 -9.85 -13.54 -3.00
C LYS A 272 -8.89 -13.37 -4.17
N PHE A 273 -9.29 -12.64 -5.21
CA PHE A 273 -8.41 -12.29 -6.31
C PHE A 273 -7.24 -11.43 -5.83
N THR A 274 -7.51 -10.42 -5.02
CA THR A 274 -6.49 -9.51 -4.47
C THR A 274 -5.40 -10.26 -3.73
N PHE A 275 -5.77 -11.14 -2.78
CA PHE A 275 -4.81 -11.93 -2.00
C PHE A 275 -4.07 -12.96 -2.85
N LYS A 276 -4.76 -13.62 -3.80
CA LYS A 276 -4.09 -14.53 -4.73
C LYS A 276 -3.01 -13.82 -5.54
N LYS A 277 -3.28 -12.60 -6.03
CA LYS A 277 -2.28 -11.80 -6.75
C LYS A 277 -1.14 -11.31 -5.87
N PHE A 278 -1.41 -10.98 -4.61
CA PHE A 278 -0.35 -10.75 -3.63
C PHE A 278 0.59 -11.95 -3.55
N GLU A 279 0.03 -13.14 -3.30
CA GLU A 279 0.79 -14.37 -3.13
C GLU A 279 1.68 -14.67 -4.34
N GLU A 280 1.10 -14.64 -5.55
CA GLU A 280 1.81 -14.91 -6.80
C GLU A 280 3.03 -13.99 -6.98
N TYR A 281 2.86 -12.69 -6.75
CA TYR A 281 3.92 -11.71 -6.98
C TYR A 281 4.97 -11.72 -5.86
N VAL A 282 4.55 -11.81 -4.60
CA VAL A 282 5.49 -11.87 -3.47
C VAL A 282 6.28 -13.17 -3.50
N GLU A 283 5.66 -14.30 -3.83
CA GLU A 283 6.35 -15.59 -3.97
C GLU A 283 7.38 -15.58 -5.11
N LYS A 284 7.04 -15.00 -6.28
CA LYS A 284 7.96 -14.81 -7.40
C LYS A 284 9.22 -14.07 -6.94
N HIS A 285 9.06 -12.88 -6.37
CA HIS A 285 10.17 -12.04 -5.95
C HIS A 285 10.95 -12.66 -4.77
N LEU A 286 10.26 -13.33 -3.84
CA LEU A 286 10.90 -13.99 -2.71
C LEU A 286 11.80 -15.15 -3.17
N LYS A 287 11.34 -15.98 -4.10
CA LYS A 287 12.14 -17.07 -4.68
C LYS A 287 13.38 -16.56 -5.42
N GLU A 288 13.31 -15.40 -6.04
CA GLU A 288 14.48 -14.77 -6.67
C GLU A 288 15.50 -14.31 -5.62
N LEU A 289 15.05 -13.60 -4.58
CA LEU A 289 15.93 -13.07 -3.54
C LEU A 289 16.55 -14.15 -2.65
N LEU A 290 15.84 -15.25 -2.41
CA LEU A 290 16.36 -16.37 -1.60
C LEU A 290 17.57 -17.08 -2.24
N LYS A 291 17.83 -16.87 -3.54
CA LYS A 291 19.02 -17.39 -4.22
C LYS A 291 20.25 -16.53 -4.01
N MET A 292 20.09 -15.32 -3.46
CA MET A 292 21.17 -14.36 -3.26
C MET A 292 21.80 -14.56 -1.89
N SER A 293 23.10 -14.38 -1.82
CA SER A 293 23.85 -14.37 -0.56
C SER A 293 23.54 -13.11 0.27
N PRO A 294 23.82 -13.14 1.59
CA PRO A 294 23.67 -12.00 2.49
C PRO A 294 24.30 -10.68 1.99
N GLU A 295 25.49 -10.73 1.38
CA GLU A 295 26.16 -9.53 0.84
C GLU A 295 25.57 -9.08 -0.50
N GLU A 296 25.15 -10.02 -1.35
CA GLU A 296 24.45 -9.68 -2.61
C GLU A 296 23.12 -9.01 -2.33
N LEU A 297 22.38 -9.43 -1.31
CA LEU A 297 21.11 -8.80 -0.90
C LEU A 297 21.32 -7.34 -0.45
N LYS A 298 22.38 -7.08 0.30
CA LYS A 298 22.73 -5.73 0.74
C LYS A 298 23.15 -4.86 -0.46
N GLU A 299 23.98 -5.39 -1.34
CA GLU A 299 24.46 -4.67 -2.53
C GLU A 299 23.34 -4.40 -3.54
N ASP A 300 22.43 -5.35 -3.76
CA ASP A 300 21.22 -5.18 -4.57
C ASP A 300 20.38 -4.00 -4.09
N ARG A 301 20.13 -3.94 -2.78
CA ARG A 301 19.39 -2.83 -2.16
C ARG A 301 20.15 -1.51 -2.29
N TYR A 302 21.45 -1.49 -2.02
CA TYR A 302 22.28 -0.29 -2.16
C TYR A 302 22.23 0.26 -3.60
N ARG A 303 22.46 -0.60 -4.60
CA ARG A 303 22.44 -0.21 -6.02
C ARG A 303 21.08 0.30 -6.46
N LYS A 304 20.00 -0.35 -6.02
CA LYS A 304 18.64 0.08 -6.31
C LYS A 304 18.44 1.54 -5.89
N PHE A 305 18.66 1.85 -4.61
CA PHE A 305 18.43 3.21 -4.11
C PHE A 305 19.44 4.22 -4.67
N ARG A 306 20.69 3.83 -4.89
CA ARG A 306 21.74 4.74 -5.40
C ARG A 306 21.49 5.25 -6.82
N LYS A 307 20.72 4.50 -7.62
CA LYS A 307 20.32 4.84 -8.99
C LYS A 307 19.10 5.77 -9.07
N ILE A 308 18.35 5.94 -7.97
CA ILE A 308 17.16 6.78 -7.96
C ILE A 308 17.58 8.25 -7.98
N GLY A 309 17.07 8.99 -8.96
CA GLY A 309 17.35 10.41 -9.18
C GLY A 309 17.90 10.66 -10.57
N SER A 310 17.44 11.75 -11.20
CA SER A 310 17.96 12.23 -12.48
C SER A 310 18.46 13.65 -12.28
N TYR A 311 19.72 13.88 -12.64
CA TYR A 311 20.37 15.19 -12.56
C TYR A 311 21.27 15.36 -13.77
N GLN A 312 21.40 16.59 -14.25
CA GLN A 312 22.38 16.95 -15.27
C GLN A 312 23.69 17.28 -14.55
N SER A 313 24.79 16.61 -14.89
CA SER A 313 26.12 17.04 -14.45
C SER A 313 26.40 18.40 -15.09
N GLN A 314 26.75 19.39 -14.28
CA GLN A 314 27.37 20.61 -14.80
C GLN A 314 28.80 20.23 -15.20
N GLU A 315 29.03 20.07 -16.51
CA GLU A 315 30.37 20.20 -17.10
C GLU A 315 30.68 21.67 -17.34
#